data_AF-A0A924KMP9-F1
#
_entry.id   AF-A0A924KMP9-F1
#
_cell.length_a   1.000
_cell.length_b   1.000
_cell.length_c   1.000
_cell.angle_alpha   90.00
_cell.angle_beta   90.00
_cell.angle_gamma   90.00
#
_symmetry.space_group_name_H-M   'P 1'
#
loop_
_entity.id
_entity.type
_entity.pdbx_description
1 polymer ?
#
loop_
_entity_poly.entity_id
_entity_poly.type
_entity_poly.pdbx_seq_one_letter_code
_entity_poly.pdbx_strand_id
1 'polypeptide(L)'
;MRIFPFAFKTQISIALVLMALLTMSRGPWIGALAGAVLANVGNTKNRKKWLILVGLVFIVGGVGGKMALDAYITPQIGEALSEQAQTMLYRSVMIDQYKAFLMEKMWTGWGLTTVPKIKGMESIDNAFFLMALQHGVIAPTIFVLIFIYAIISQIKFSLKAPVGESPIGFTFAGIYLVCFVSFSTVYMGAQTEPLIFLMLGWGESIKRRRATAAFRVLGTQAPVASSPETQVPAETMTATDKPAETGQRFKRVMY
;
A
#
# COMPACT_ATOMS: atom_id res chain seq x y z
N MET A 1 -41.62 -3.31 6.71
CA MET A 1 -40.83 -4.23 7.54
C MET A 1 -39.34 -3.95 7.29
N ARG A 2 -38.58 -3.43 8.26
CA ARG A 2 -37.11 -3.32 8.15
C ARG A 2 -36.51 -4.66 8.58
N ILE A 3 -35.93 -5.40 7.64
CA ILE A 3 -35.42 -6.76 7.85
C ILE A 3 -34.06 -6.75 8.59
N PHE A 4 -33.36 -5.61 8.67
CA PHE A 4 -32.05 -5.49 9.32
C PHE A 4 -31.94 -4.27 10.24
N PRO A 5 -31.16 -4.33 11.34
CA PRO A 5 -31.04 -3.28 12.36
C PRO A 5 -30.11 -2.11 11.97
N PHE A 6 -29.75 -1.98 10.69
CA PHE A 6 -28.82 -0.95 10.20
C PHE A 6 -29.49 0.02 9.23
N ALA A 7 -28.98 1.25 9.14
CA ALA A 7 -29.40 2.22 8.14
C ALA A 7 -29.11 1.69 6.72
N PHE A 8 -29.98 2.02 5.74
CA PHE A 8 -29.85 1.54 4.36
C PHE A 8 -28.48 1.84 3.72
N LYS A 9 -27.89 3.00 4.04
CA LYS A 9 -26.52 3.35 3.61
C LYS A 9 -25.48 2.35 4.14
N THR A 10 -25.59 1.97 5.41
CA THR A 10 -24.72 0.97 6.05
C THR A 10 -24.94 -0.41 5.44
N GLN A 11 -26.18 -0.77 5.10
CA GLN A 11 -26.48 -2.03 4.41
C GLN A 11 -25.81 -2.07 3.03
N ILE A 12 -25.88 -0.99 2.24
CA ILE A 12 -25.19 -0.88 0.95
C ILE A 12 -23.68 -0.97 1.13
N SER A 13 -23.09 -0.25 2.10
CA SER A 13 -21.66 -0.33 2.36
C SER A 13 -21.22 -1.73 2.76
N ILE A 14 -21.98 -2.40 3.63
CA ILE A 14 -21.72 -3.79 4.02
C ILE A 14 -21.84 -4.72 2.81
N ALA A 15 -22.89 -4.58 1.99
CA ALA A 15 -23.09 -5.39 0.79
C ALA A 15 -21.96 -5.19 -0.23
N LEU A 16 -21.52 -3.95 -0.46
CA LEU A 16 -20.39 -3.65 -1.37
C LEU A 16 -19.08 -4.22 -0.84
N VAL A 17 -18.82 -4.09 0.46
CA VAL A 17 -17.63 -4.70 1.09
C VAL A 17 -17.70 -6.22 0.96
N LEU A 18 -18.85 -6.84 1.27
CA LEU A 18 -19.03 -8.29 1.14
C LEU A 18 -18.87 -8.75 -0.32
N MET A 19 -19.43 -8.05 -1.29
CA MET A 19 -19.26 -8.39 -2.71
C MET A 19 -17.80 -8.27 -3.15
N ALA A 20 -17.12 -7.18 -2.79
CA ALA A 20 -15.69 -7.02 -3.08
C ALA A 20 -14.85 -8.13 -2.44
N LEU A 21 -15.17 -8.48 -1.20
CA LEU A 21 -14.54 -9.57 -0.47
C LEU A 21 -14.75 -10.93 -1.14
N LEU A 22 -15.97 -11.24 -1.58
CA LEU A 22 -16.29 -12.49 -2.29
C LEU A 22 -15.56 -12.63 -3.63
N THR A 23 -15.19 -11.52 -4.27
CA THR A 23 -14.44 -11.53 -5.54
C THR A 23 -12.92 -11.61 -5.37
N MET A 24 -12.38 -11.37 -4.17
CA MET A 24 -10.94 -11.45 -3.92
C MET A 24 -10.52 -12.89 -3.60
N SER A 25 -9.45 -13.34 -4.25
CA SER A 25 -8.79 -14.60 -3.91
C SER A 25 -8.29 -14.60 -2.46
N ARG A 26 -8.23 -15.77 -1.83
CA ARG A 26 -7.94 -15.91 -0.38
C ARG A 26 -6.56 -15.37 0.06
N GLY A 27 -5.57 -15.34 -0.83
CA GLY A 27 -4.22 -14.81 -0.53
C GLY A 27 -4.24 -13.34 -0.09
N PRO A 28 -4.84 -12.45 -0.89
CA PRO A 28 -5.07 -11.05 -0.53
C PRO A 28 -5.79 -10.80 0.80
N TRP A 29 -6.62 -11.73 1.29
CA TRP A 29 -7.28 -11.58 2.59
C TRP A 29 -6.31 -11.64 3.77
N ILE A 30 -5.36 -12.57 3.72
CA ILE A 30 -4.29 -12.67 4.72
C ILE A 30 -3.46 -11.38 4.70
N GLY A 31 -3.16 -10.89 3.50
CA GLY A 31 -2.52 -9.58 3.31
C GLY A 31 -3.34 -8.44 3.90
N ALA A 32 -4.65 -8.39 3.65
CA ALA A 32 -5.54 -7.34 4.14
C ALA A 32 -5.63 -7.33 5.67
N LEU A 33 -5.76 -8.50 6.29
CA LEU A 33 -5.74 -8.63 7.75
C LEU A 33 -4.40 -8.16 8.32
N ALA A 34 -3.29 -8.61 7.73
CA ALA A 34 -1.95 -8.20 8.10
C ALA A 34 -1.75 -6.68 8.02
N GLY A 35 -2.16 -6.08 6.90
CA GLY A 35 -2.10 -4.64 6.66
C GLY A 35 -3.00 -3.85 7.61
N ALA A 36 -4.20 -4.35 7.92
CA ALA A 36 -5.12 -3.72 8.86
C ALA A 36 -4.56 -3.72 10.29
N VAL A 37 -3.97 -4.83 10.74
CA VAL A 37 -3.27 -4.91 12.03
C VAL A 37 -2.14 -3.89 12.08
N LEU A 38 -1.28 -3.84 11.06
CA LEU A 38 -0.18 -2.88 10.99
C LEU A 38 -0.67 -1.42 10.98
N ALA A 39 -1.71 -1.11 10.21
CA ALA A 39 -2.30 0.22 10.17
C ALA A 39 -2.86 0.63 11.55
N ASN A 40 -3.51 -0.30 12.26
CA ASN A 40 -4.08 -0.05 13.57
C ASN A 40 -3.03 0.21 14.66
N VAL A 41 -1.78 -0.27 14.48
CA VAL A 41 -0.67 0.09 15.38
C VAL A 41 -0.48 1.61 15.48
N GLY A 42 -0.76 2.35 14.40
CA GLY A 42 -0.69 3.81 14.38
C GLY A 42 -1.60 4.50 15.40
N ASN A 43 -2.73 3.86 15.76
CA ASN A 43 -3.71 4.37 16.72
C ASN A 43 -3.32 4.12 18.19
N THR A 44 -2.27 3.35 18.44
CA THR A 44 -1.86 3.00 19.80
C THR A 44 -0.97 4.08 20.42
N LYS A 45 -1.06 4.29 21.74
CA LYS A 45 -0.18 5.22 22.47
C LYS A 45 1.29 4.75 22.44
N ASN A 46 1.50 3.44 22.58
CA ASN A 46 2.83 2.82 22.66
C ASN A 46 3.22 2.12 21.34
N ARG A 47 3.28 2.89 20.25
CA ARG A 47 3.49 2.38 18.88
C ARG A 47 4.70 1.43 18.74
N LYS A 48 5.83 1.74 19.38
CA LYS A 48 7.05 0.90 19.32
C LYS A 48 6.85 -0.50 19.91
N LYS A 49 6.18 -0.61 21.07
CA LYS A 49 5.91 -1.90 21.71
C LYS A 49 4.97 -2.75 20.85
N TRP A 50 3.91 -2.12 20.32
CA TRP A 50 2.97 -2.79 19.44
C TRP A 50 3.58 -3.21 18.11
N LEU A 51 4.49 -2.41 17.54
CA LEU A 51 5.26 -2.83 16.35
C LEU A 51 6.10 -4.08 16.62
N ILE A 52 6.78 -4.16 17.76
CA ILE A 52 7.56 -5.35 18.13
C ILE A 52 6.64 -6.57 18.29
N LEU A 53 5.52 -6.40 19.00
CA LEU A 53 4.54 -7.48 19.19
C LEU A 53 3.99 -7.98 17.86
N VAL A 54 3.56 -7.06 16.99
CA VAL A 54 3.05 -7.38 15.66
C VAL A 54 4.12 -8.06 14.82
N GLY A 55 5.37 -7.57 14.84
CA GLY A 55 6.49 -8.22 14.16
C GLY A 55 6.74 -9.66 14.65
N LEU A 56 6.67 -9.89 15.97
CA LEU A 56 6.81 -11.22 16.55
C LEU A 56 5.67 -12.14 16.13
N VAL A 57 4.42 -11.66 16.17
CA VAL A 57 3.25 -12.40 15.68
C VAL A 57 3.39 -12.73 14.19
N PHE A 58 3.94 -11.85 13.37
CA PHE A 58 4.20 -12.15 11.95
C PHE A 58 5.25 -13.24 11.76
N ILE A 59 6.34 -13.21 12.53
CA ILE A 59 7.38 -14.23 12.46
C ILE A 59 6.83 -15.59 12.90
N VAL A 60 6.22 -15.65 14.08
CA VAL A 60 5.64 -16.89 14.64
C VAL A 60 4.50 -17.39 13.76
N GLY A 61 3.60 -16.49 13.34
CA GLY A 61 2.48 -16.80 12.46
C GLY A 61 2.91 -17.24 11.07
N GLY A 62 4.00 -16.68 10.52
CA GLY A 62 4.57 -17.11 9.25
C GLY A 62 5.13 -18.54 9.31
N VAL A 63 5.91 -18.84 10.35
CA VAL A 63 6.45 -20.19 10.58
C VAL A 63 5.32 -21.19 10.85
N GLY A 64 4.41 -20.87 11.77
CA GLY A 64 3.26 -21.71 12.10
C GLY A 64 2.33 -21.92 10.91
N GLY A 65 2.11 -20.88 10.11
CA GLY A 65 1.32 -20.93 8.88
C GLY A 65 1.93 -21.86 7.83
N LYS A 66 3.26 -21.83 7.64
CA LYS A 66 3.97 -22.77 6.76
C LYS A 66 3.82 -24.20 7.24
N MET A 67 3.99 -24.46 8.53
CA MET A 67 3.84 -25.80 9.10
C MET A 67 2.39 -26.32 8.98
N ALA A 68 1.40 -25.46 9.22
CA ALA A 68 -0.01 -25.80 9.05
C ALA A 68 -0.35 -26.07 7.58
N LEU A 69 0.24 -25.30 6.65
CA LEU A 69 0.06 -25.52 5.22
C LEU A 69 0.63 -26.88 4.80
N ASP A 70 1.86 -27.21 5.22
CA ASP A 70 2.48 -28.50 4.91
C ASP A 70 1.63 -29.67 5.43
N ALA A 71 1.12 -29.56 6.66
CA ALA A 71 0.24 -30.56 7.25
C ALA A 71 -1.10 -30.68 6.49
N TYR A 72 -1.62 -29.58 5.94
CA TYR A 72 -2.88 -29.56 5.21
C TYR A 72 -2.81 -30.15 3.80
N ILE A 73 -1.65 -30.03 3.13
CA ILE A 73 -1.44 -30.53 1.76
C ILE A 73 -0.83 -31.94 1.72
N THR A 74 -0.43 -32.50 2.87
CA THR A 74 0.12 -33.87 2.96
C THR A 74 -1.02 -34.87 3.16
N PRO A 75 -1.36 -35.71 2.17
CA PRO A 75 -2.44 -36.69 2.32
C PRO A 75 -2.08 -37.75 3.37
N GLN A 76 -3.00 -38.05 4.29
CA GLN A 76 -2.91 -39.22 5.16
C GLN A 76 -3.34 -40.47 4.38
N ILE A 77 -2.81 -41.64 4.75
CA ILE A 77 -3.05 -42.90 4.04
C ILE A 77 -4.56 -43.18 3.99
N GLY A 78 -5.13 -43.16 2.79
CA GLY A 78 -6.53 -43.47 2.54
C GLY A 78 -7.48 -42.27 2.45
N GLU A 79 -7.02 -41.03 2.66
CA GLU A 79 -7.86 -39.83 2.51
C GLU A 79 -7.68 -39.15 1.15
N ALA A 80 -8.80 -38.78 0.52
CA ALA A 80 -8.79 -37.87 -0.61
C ALA A 80 -8.67 -36.43 -0.11
N LEU A 81 -7.70 -35.69 -0.62
CA LEU A 81 -7.54 -34.26 -0.32
C LEU A 81 -8.80 -33.50 -0.75
N SER A 82 -9.21 -32.53 0.06
CA SER A 82 -10.25 -31.57 -0.32
C SER A 82 -9.85 -30.83 -1.60
N GLU A 83 -10.84 -30.38 -2.38
CA GLU A 83 -10.58 -29.62 -3.62
C GLU A 83 -9.69 -28.38 -3.36
N GLN A 84 -9.84 -27.73 -2.19
CA GLN A 84 -8.98 -26.61 -1.81
C GLN A 84 -7.55 -27.05 -1.46
N ALA A 85 -7.37 -28.20 -0.80
CA ALA A 85 -6.05 -28.76 -0.53
C ALA A 85 -5.35 -29.19 -1.83
N GLN A 86 -6.09 -29.77 -2.78
CA GLN A 86 -5.57 -30.11 -4.11
C GLN A 86 -5.08 -28.86 -4.87
N THR A 87 -5.82 -27.75 -4.80
CA THR A 87 -5.41 -26.49 -5.42
C THR A 87 -4.12 -25.93 -4.80
N MET A 88 -3.96 -26.06 -3.48
CA MET A 88 -2.72 -25.64 -2.80
C MET A 88 -1.54 -26.56 -3.09
N LEU A 89 -1.78 -27.87 -3.17
CA LEU A 89 -0.78 -28.86 -3.59
C LEU A 89 -0.32 -28.60 -5.04
N TYR A 90 -1.24 -28.27 -5.94
CA TYR A 90 -0.89 -27.86 -7.30
C TYR A 90 0.09 -26.68 -7.30
N ARG A 91 -0.13 -25.67 -6.45
CA ARG A 91 0.75 -24.49 -6.34
C ARG A 91 2.14 -24.82 -5.80
N SER A 92 2.25 -25.71 -4.81
CA SER A 92 3.55 -26.13 -4.28
C SER A 92 4.33 -26.95 -5.32
N VAL A 93 3.67 -27.92 -5.97
CA VAL A 93 4.26 -28.76 -7.02
C VAL A 93 4.67 -27.90 -8.23
N MET A 94 3.87 -26.89 -8.59
CA MET A 94 4.21 -25.94 -9.66
C MET A 94 5.54 -25.25 -9.37
N ILE A 95 5.75 -24.71 -8.17
CA ILE A 95 7.02 -24.05 -7.81
C ILE A 95 8.18 -25.03 -7.96
N ASP A 96 8.04 -26.28 -7.50
CA ASP A 96 9.11 -27.28 -7.57
C ASP A 96 9.46 -27.66 -9.01
N GLN A 97 8.47 -27.85 -9.88
CA GLN A 97 8.69 -28.18 -11.29
C GLN A 97 9.32 -27.01 -12.05
N TYR A 98 8.86 -25.78 -11.78
CA TYR A 98 9.39 -24.58 -12.41
C TYR A 98 10.77 -24.15 -11.88
N LYS A 99 11.17 -24.63 -10.71
CA LYS A 99 12.46 -24.33 -10.10
C LYS A 99 13.63 -24.73 -10.99
N ALA A 100 13.54 -25.87 -11.69
CA ALA A 100 14.60 -26.31 -12.61
C ALA A 100 14.84 -25.27 -13.73
N PHE A 101 13.75 -24.77 -14.33
CA PHE A 101 13.83 -23.72 -15.34
C PHE A 101 14.34 -22.39 -14.77
N LEU A 102 13.96 -22.05 -13.54
CA LEU A 102 14.50 -20.87 -12.86
C LEU A 102 16.01 -20.98 -12.68
N MET A 103 16.52 -22.15 -12.29
CA MET A 103 17.96 -22.35 -12.07
C MET A 103 18.77 -22.26 -13.38
N GLU A 104 18.19 -22.65 -14.51
CA GLU A 104 18.86 -22.56 -15.82
C GLU A 104 19.16 -21.11 -16.23
N LYS A 105 18.21 -20.18 -16.00
CA LYS A 105 18.37 -18.75 -16.32
C LYS A 105 18.15 -17.87 -15.09
N MET A 106 18.83 -18.21 -14.00
CA MET A 106 18.62 -17.59 -12.69
C MET A 106 18.77 -16.06 -12.70
N TRP A 107 19.72 -15.52 -13.48
CA TRP A 107 20.05 -14.09 -13.41
C TRP A 107 19.25 -13.23 -14.38
N THR A 108 19.06 -13.69 -15.61
CA THR A 108 18.43 -12.94 -16.70
C THR A 108 16.95 -13.28 -16.88
N GLY A 109 16.52 -14.43 -16.35
CA GLY A 109 15.21 -15.00 -16.64
C GLY A 109 15.09 -15.49 -18.07
N TRP A 110 13.87 -15.90 -18.41
CA TRP A 110 13.52 -16.41 -19.72
C TRP A 110 13.04 -15.32 -20.67
N GLY A 111 12.53 -14.19 -20.17
CA GLY A 111 11.79 -13.18 -20.93
C GLY A 111 10.27 -13.34 -20.78
N LEU A 112 9.49 -12.39 -21.30
CA LEU A 112 8.03 -12.36 -21.14
C LEU A 112 7.30 -13.48 -21.93
N THR A 113 7.80 -13.83 -23.11
CA THR A 113 7.12 -14.76 -24.05
C THR A 113 7.77 -16.14 -24.14
N THR A 114 8.93 -16.29 -23.53
CA THR A 114 9.85 -17.43 -23.67
C THR A 114 9.92 -18.27 -22.40
N VAL A 115 9.07 -17.98 -21.40
CA VAL A 115 8.92 -18.83 -20.21
C VAL A 115 8.41 -20.21 -20.64
N PRO A 116 9.11 -21.30 -20.27
CA PRO A 116 8.69 -22.66 -20.59
C PRO A 116 7.28 -22.95 -20.05
N LYS A 117 6.48 -23.70 -20.81
CA LYS A 117 5.15 -24.15 -20.37
C LYS A 117 5.18 -25.64 -20.13
N ILE A 118 4.85 -26.06 -18.91
CA ILE A 118 4.74 -27.47 -18.55
C ILE A 118 3.30 -27.91 -18.81
N LYS A 119 3.11 -29.02 -19.53
CA LYS A 119 1.77 -29.55 -19.83
C LYS A 119 1.04 -29.90 -18.53
N GLY A 120 -0.17 -29.38 -18.35
CA GLY A 120 -0.95 -29.54 -17.11
C GLY A 120 -0.71 -28.47 -16.05
N MET A 121 0.18 -27.48 -16.31
CA MET A 121 0.33 -26.29 -15.48
C MET A 121 -0.04 -25.03 -16.27
N GLU A 122 -1.31 -24.64 -16.18
CA GLU A 122 -1.87 -23.57 -17.02
C GLU A 122 -1.50 -22.16 -16.52
N SER A 123 -1.30 -21.99 -15.21
CA SER A 123 -0.98 -20.68 -14.61
C SER A 123 0.06 -20.77 -13.48
N ILE A 124 0.84 -19.69 -13.35
CA ILE A 124 1.79 -19.45 -12.26
C ILE A 124 1.20 -18.39 -11.34
N ASP A 125 0.51 -18.85 -10.29
CA ASP A 125 -0.22 -18.00 -9.35
C ASP A 125 0.68 -17.41 -8.24
N ASN A 126 1.86 -16.91 -8.60
CA ASN A 126 2.77 -16.21 -7.68
C ASN A 126 3.54 -15.15 -8.47
N ALA A 127 3.24 -13.88 -8.21
CA ALA A 127 3.80 -12.78 -8.98
C ALA A 127 5.32 -12.65 -8.79
N PHE A 128 5.85 -12.87 -7.58
CA PHE A 128 7.30 -12.84 -7.36
C PHE A 128 8.03 -13.99 -8.08
N PHE A 129 7.45 -15.19 -8.04
CA PHE A 129 8.04 -16.35 -8.71
C PHE A 129 7.97 -16.21 -10.24
N LEU A 130 6.85 -15.73 -10.77
CA LEU A 130 6.72 -15.43 -12.19
C LEU A 130 7.70 -14.32 -12.63
N MET A 131 7.86 -13.28 -11.81
CA MET A 131 8.86 -12.24 -12.06
C MET A 131 10.27 -12.82 -12.09
N ALA A 132 10.58 -13.76 -11.20
CA ALA A 132 11.86 -14.48 -11.19
C ALA A 132 12.07 -15.29 -12.47
N LEU A 133 11.04 -15.98 -12.95
CA LEU A 133 11.11 -16.74 -14.20
C LEU A 133 11.27 -15.83 -15.43
N GLN A 134 10.60 -14.69 -15.47
CA GLN A 134 10.62 -13.78 -16.61
C GLN A 134 11.89 -12.92 -16.67
N HIS A 135 12.35 -12.39 -15.53
CA HIS A 135 13.39 -11.36 -15.46
C HIS A 135 14.60 -11.78 -14.62
N GLY A 136 14.62 -13.04 -14.14
CA GLY A 136 15.65 -13.55 -13.24
C GLY A 136 15.41 -13.11 -11.80
N VAL A 137 16.19 -13.64 -10.87
CA VAL A 137 16.09 -13.42 -9.42
C VAL A 137 16.41 -11.97 -9.03
N ILE A 138 17.12 -11.22 -9.88
CA ILE A 138 17.48 -9.82 -9.63
C ILE A 138 16.22 -8.95 -9.52
N ALA A 139 15.29 -9.08 -10.47
CA ALA A 139 14.08 -8.27 -10.52
C ALA A 139 13.20 -8.40 -9.26
N PRO A 140 12.76 -9.61 -8.83
CA PRO A 140 11.97 -9.76 -7.62
C PRO A 140 12.78 -9.38 -6.38
N THR A 141 14.10 -9.57 -6.36
CA THR A 141 14.94 -9.13 -5.23
C THR A 141 14.90 -7.62 -5.07
N ILE A 142 15.13 -6.86 -6.15
CA ILE A 142 15.04 -5.39 -6.11
C ILE A 142 13.62 -4.96 -5.73
N PHE A 143 12.60 -5.61 -6.28
CA PHE A 143 11.22 -5.28 -5.98
C PHE A 143 10.85 -5.53 -4.51
N VAL A 144 11.31 -6.63 -3.92
CA VAL A 144 11.20 -6.92 -2.48
C VAL A 144 11.93 -5.86 -1.65
N LEU A 145 13.14 -5.46 -2.04
CA LEU A 145 13.89 -4.42 -1.35
C LEU A 145 13.16 -3.07 -1.38
N ILE A 146 12.53 -2.71 -2.51
CA ILE A 146 11.69 -1.51 -2.62
C ILE A 146 10.52 -1.59 -1.64
N PHE A 147 9.82 -2.73 -1.55
CA PHE A 147 8.72 -2.93 -0.60
C PHE A 147 9.17 -2.79 0.85
N ILE A 148 10.25 -3.49 1.23
CA ILE A 148 10.80 -3.45 2.59
C ILE A 148 11.22 -2.02 2.93
N TYR A 149 11.93 -1.36 2.03
CA TYR A 149 12.32 0.04 2.20
C TYR A 149 11.10 0.94 2.40
N ALA A 150 10.08 0.84 1.53
CA ALA A 150 8.89 1.66 1.61
C ALA A 150 8.14 1.46 2.93
N ILE A 151 7.94 0.21 3.37
CA ILE A 151 7.30 -0.12 4.65
C ILE A 151 8.09 0.49 5.81
N ILE A 152 9.39 0.21 5.90
CA ILE A 152 10.24 0.72 7.00
C ILE A 152 10.26 2.24 6.99
N SER A 153 10.37 2.86 5.82
CA SER A 153 10.44 4.31 5.66
C SER A 153 9.14 5.00 6.09
N GLN A 154 7.97 4.42 5.77
CA GLN A 154 6.68 4.90 6.22
C GLN A 154 6.45 4.70 7.73
N ILE A 155 6.89 3.58 8.29
CA ILE A 155 6.85 3.33 9.74
C ILE A 155 7.73 4.36 10.47
N LYS A 156 8.99 4.54 10.03
CA LYS A 156 9.91 5.53 10.62
C LYS A 156 9.36 6.96 10.56
N PHE A 157 8.73 7.33 9.45
CA PHE A 157 8.05 8.61 9.32
C PHE A 157 6.89 8.73 10.32
N SER A 158 6.07 7.70 10.45
CA SER A 158 4.88 7.69 11.30
C SER A 158 5.19 7.68 12.78
N LEU A 159 6.32 7.09 13.18
CA LEU A 159 6.78 7.12 14.56
C LEU A 159 7.16 8.53 15.05
N LYS A 160 7.39 9.49 14.15
CA LYS A 160 7.68 10.89 14.50
C LYS A 160 6.42 11.73 14.71
N ALA A 161 5.23 11.21 14.39
CA ALA A 161 3.97 11.94 14.55
C ALA A 161 3.58 12.07 16.03
N PRO A 162 2.87 13.15 16.44
CA PRO A 162 2.37 13.32 17.79
C PRO A 162 1.53 12.12 18.27
N VAL A 163 1.52 11.88 19.58
CA VAL A 163 0.70 10.83 20.20
C VAL A 163 -0.77 11.25 20.14
N GLY A 164 -1.65 10.35 19.71
CA GLY A 164 -3.10 10.60 19.62
C GLY A 164 -3.62 10.87 18.21
N GLU A 165 -2.75 11.22 17.26
CA GLU A 165 -3.11 11.28 15.83
C GLU A 165 -2.75 9.96 15.14
N SER A 166 -3.64 9.48 14.27
CA SER A 166 -3.37 8.31 13.41
C SER A 166 -2.48 8.74 12.24
N PRO A 167 -1.19 8.34 12.18
CA PRO A 167 -0.31 8.82 11.14
C PRO A 167 -0.59 8.07 9.84
N ILE A 168 -0.83 8.81 8.75
CA ILE A 168 -1.13 8.24 7.43
C ILE A 168 -0.06 7.24 6.92
N GLY A 169 1.18 7.35 7.38
CA GLY A 169 2.24 6.41 6.99
C GLY A 169 2.01 4.99 7.52
N PHE A 170 1.31 4.78 8.64
CA PHE A 170 0.91 3.42 9.06
C PHE A 170 -0.11 2.83 8.09
N THR A 171 -1.00 3.65 7.54
CA THR A 171 -1.93 3.23 6.48
C THR A 171 -1.18 2.82 5.21
N PHE A 172 -0.23 3.65 4.74
CA PHE A 172 0.60 3.29 3.59
C PHE A 172 1.44 2.03 3.83
N ALA A 173 2.05 1.90 5.02
CA ALA A 173 2.78 0.69 5.39
C ALA A 173 1.87 -0.55 5.38
N GLY A 174 0.63 -0.41 5.89
CA GLY A 174 -0.39 -1.44 5.82
C GLY A 174 -0.71 -1.84 4.38
N ILE A 175 -0.99 -0.87 3.50
CA ILE A 175 -1.27 -1.10 2.07
C ILE A 175 -0.09 -1.83 1.40
N TYR A 176 1.14 -1.38 1.64
CA TYR A 176 2.33 -2.04 1.09
C TYR A 176 2.48 -3.47 1.59
N LEU A 177 2.15 -3.74 2.86
CA LEU A 177 2.14 -5.09 3.39
C LEU A 177 1.04 -5.96 2.75
N VAL A 178 -0.16 -5.42 2.53
CA VAL A 178 -1.23 -6.13 1.78
C VAL A 178 -0.72 -6.52 0.40
N CYS A 179 -0.15 -5.57 -0.34
CA CYS A 179 0.40 -5.81 -1.66
C CYS A 179 1.51 -6.86 -1.60
N PHE A 180 2.48 -6.72 -0.69
CA PHE A 180 3.59 -7.66 -0.55
C PHE A 180 3.14 -9.12 -0.32
N VAL A 181 2.18 -9.34 0.58
CA VAL A 181 1.62 -10.67 0.84
C VAL A 181 0.82 -11.18 -0.37
N SER A 182 0.08 -10.31 -1.04
CA SER A 182 -0.69 -10.68 -2.22
C SER A 182 0.21 -11.10 -3.38
N PHE A 183 1.30 -10.36 -3.65
CA PHE A 183 2.28 -10.71 -4.69
C PHE A 183 2.97 -12.06 -4.43
N SER A 184 3.11 -12.44 -3.16
CA SER A 184 3.65 -13.75 -2.75
C SER A 184 2.67 -14.91 -2.94
N THR A 185 1.37 -14.64 -3.10
CA THR A 185 0.33 -15.69 -3.02
C THR A 185 -0.55 -15.80 -4.26
N VAL A 186 -0.60 -14.76 -5.09
CA VAL A 186 -1.39 -14.72 -6.31
C VAL A 186 -0.68 -13.93 -7.40
N TYR A 187 -1.09 -14.15 -8.65
CA TYR A 187 -0.71 -13.30 -9.76
C TYR A 187 -1.42 -11.94 -9.66
N MET A 188 -0.67 -10.85 -9.80
CA MET A 188 -1.12 -9.45 -9.67
C MET A 188 -0.65 -8.64 -10.88
N GLY A 189 -0.98 -9.09 -12.09
CA GLY A 189 -0.53 -8.44 -13.33
C GLY A 189 -1.42 -7.30 -13.84
N ALA A 190 -0.96 -6.70 -14.95
CA ALA A 190 -1.64 -5.66 -15.73
C ALA A 190 -1.87 -4.34 -14.98
N GLN A 191 -2.97 -4.20 -14.25
CA GLN A 191 -3.39 -2.91 -13.68
C GLN A 191 -2.83 -2.66 -12.27
N THR A 192 -2.53 -3.73 -11.53
CA THR A 192 -2.06 -3.62 -10.14
C THR A 192 -0.64 -3.09 -10.06
N GLU A 193 0.21 -3.43 -11.03
CA GLU A 193 1.61 -2.99 -11.09
C GLU A 193 1.76 -1.45 -11.17
N PRO A 194 1.17 -0.74 -12.16
CA PRO A 194 1.28 0.71 -12.23
C PRO A 194 0.63 1.40 -11.01
N LEU A 195 -0.46 0.84 -10.48
CA LEU A 195 -1.10 1.36 -9.27
C LEU A 195 -0.16 1.29 -8.06
N ILE A 196 0.63 0.23 -7.93
CA ILE A 196 1.60 0.10 -6.84
C ILE A 196 2.71 1.13 -6.96
N PHE A 197 3.26 1.35 -8.15
CA PHE A 197 4.28 2.39 -8.33
C PHE A 197 3.73 3.79 -8.04
N LEU A 198 2.47 4.05 -8.42
CA LEU A 198 1.78 5.28 -8.05
C LEU A 198 1.65 5.42 -6.52
N MET A 199 1.22 4.36 -5.83
CA MET A 199 1.07 4.37 -4.38
C MET A 199 2.41 4.54 -3.66
N LEU A 200 3.48 3.86 -4.11
CA LEU A 200 4.84 4.02 -3.62
C LEU A 200 5.30 5.49 -3.76
N GLY A 201 5.14 6.06 -4.96
CA GLY A 201 5.48 7.46 -5.22
C GLY A 201 4.67 8.44 -4.36
N TRP A 202 3.38 8.18 -4.16
CA TRP A 202 2.52 9.02 -3.33
C TRP A 202 2.92 8.96 -1.86
N GLY A 203 3.13 7.76 -1.30
CA GLY A 203 3.59 7.62 0.08
C GLY A 203 4.95 8.30 0.31
N GLU A 204 5.89 8.17 -0.64
CA GLU A 204 7.19 8.85 -0.56
C GLU A 204 7.07 10.38 -0.66
N SER A 205 6.19 10.89 -1.53
CA SER A 205 5.92 12.31 -1.71
C SER A 205 5.40 12.98 -0.42
N ILE A 206 4.47 12.36 0.30
CA ILE A 206 3.87 12.94 1.52
C ILE A 206 4.92 13.28 2.58
N LYS A 207 5.94 12.44 2.73
CA LYS A 207 7.02 12.65 3.71
C LYS A 207 7.82 13.91 3.42
N ARG A 208 8.00 14.25 2.14
CA ARG A 208 8.76 15.43 1.70
C ARG A 208 7.99 16.73 1.85
N ARG A 209 6.65 16.71 1.77
CA ARG A 209 5.82 17.93 1.89
C ARG A 209 5.97 18.63 3.24
N ARG A 210 6.08 17.89 4.35
CA ARG A 210 6.29 18.47 5.69
C ARG A 210 7.66 19.14 5.82
N ALA A 211 8.71 18.59 5.19
CA ALA A 211 10.04 19.19 5.19
C ALA A 211 10.07 20.51 4.39
N THR A 212 9.41 20.54 3.22
CA THR A 212 9.32 21.76 2.40
C THR A 212 8.48 22.85 3.06
N ALA A 213 7.38 22.49 3.75
CA ALA A 213 6.57 23.46 4.50
C ALA A 213 7.37 24.12 5.64
N ALA A 214 8.15 23.33 6.39
CA ALA A 214 9.01 23.86 7.46
C ALA A 214 10.10 24.80 6.91
N PHE A 215 10.71 24.45 5.78
CA PHE A 215 11.70 25.30 5.10
C PHE A 215 11.08 26.61 4.57
N ARG A 216 9.86 26.57 4.04
CA ARG A 216 9.16 27.76 3.54
C ARG A 216 8.86 28.76 4.66
N VAL A 217 8.46 28.30 5.85
CA VAL A 217 8.21 29.16 7.00
C VAL A 217 9.50 29.83 7.50
N LEU A 218 10.63 29.12 7.50
CA LEU A 218 11.93 29.66 7.88
C LEU A 218 12.50 30.63 6.82
N GLY A 219 12.18 30.43 5.54
CA GLY A 219 12.61 31.31 4.44
C GLY A 219 11.75 32.57 4.24
N THR A 220 10.56 32.66 4.84
CA THR A 220 9.68 33.84 4.77
C THR A 220 9.87 34.86 5.89
N GLN A 221 10.83 34.67 6.80
CA GLN A 221 11.32 35.77 7.62
C GLN A 221 12.25 36.66 6.77
N ALA A 222 11.68 37.33 5.76
CA ALA A 222 12.31 38.50 5.20
C ALA A 222 12.38 39.57 6.32
N PRO A 223 13.49 40.30 6.48
CA PRO A 223 13.56 41.37 7.46
C PRO A 223 12.45 42.36 7.13
N VAL A 224 11.56 42.61 8.09
CA VAL A 224 10.62 43.72 8.02
C VAL A 224 11.48 44.97 7.96
N ALA A 225 11.69 45.49 6.75
CA ALA A 225 12.30 46.78 6.56
C ALA A 225 11.38 47.79 7.25
N SER A 226 11.77 48.25 8.44
CA SER A 226 11.16 49.38 9.10
C SER A 226 11.38 50.60 8.20
N SER A 227 10.38 50.91 7.37
CA SER A 227 10.32 52.19 6.67
C SER A 227 10.24 53.29 7.72
N PRO A 228 11.13 54.29 7.72
CA PRO A 228 11.04 55.41 8.66
C PRO A 228 9.80 56.24 8.33
N GLU A 229 8.84 56.27 9.25
CA GLU A 229 7.73 57.21 9.28
C GLU A 229 8.27 58.63 9.12
N THR A 230 8.03 59.22 7.94
CA THR A 230 8.14 60.66 7.76
C THR A 230 6.87 61.28 8.30
N GLN A 231 6.95 61.90 9.47
CA GLN A 231 5.88 62.72 10.05
C GLN A 231 5.59 63.90 9.11
N VAL A 232 4.35 64.02 8.64
CA VAL A 232 3.82 65.25 8.04
C VAL A 232 2.55 65.62 8.82
N PRO A 233 2.45 66.87 9.33
CA PRO A 233 1.38 67.27 10.24
C PRO A 233 0.04 67.50 9.53
N ALA A 234 -1.02 67.33 10.32
CA ALA A 234 -2.42 67.44 9.93
C ALA A 234 -2.80 68.86 9.50
N GLU A 235 -3.35 68.98 8.29
CA GLU A 235 -4.22 70.10 7.91
C GLU A 235 -5.52 69.61 7.24
N THR A 236 -6.57 70.29 7.67
CA THR A 236 -8.02 70.18 7.49
C THR A 236 -8.51 70.26 6.03
N MET A 237 -9.57 69.50 5.68
CA MET A 237 -10.75 69.90 4.84
C MET A 237 -11.46 68.66 4.25
N THR A 238 -12.62 68.25 4.80
CA THR A 238 -14.00 68.47 4.31
C THR A 238 -14.45 67.72 3.03
N ALA A 239 -15.52 66.92 3.23
CA ALA A 239 -16.68 66.67 2.36
C ALA A 239 -16.61 65.71 1.16
N THR A 240 -17.57 64.76 1.15
CA THR A 240 -18.26 64.11 -0.01
C THR A 240 -17.38 63.28 -0.97
N ASP A 241 -17.68 62.04 -1.36
CA ASP A 241 -18.88 61.61 -2.08
C ASP A 241 -18.92 60.06 -2.24
N LYS A 242 -20.07 59.55 -2.70
CA LYS A 242 -20.54 58.15 -2.83
C LYS A 242 -19.74 57.21 -3.79
N PRO A 243 -20.05 55.88 -3.82
CA PRO A 243 -19.20 54.83 -4.39
C PRO A 243 -19.47 54.56 -5.88
N ALA A 244 -18.48 54.02 -6.59
CA ALA A 244 -18.62 53.49 -7.94
C ALA A 244 -18.35 51.98 -7.98
N GLU A 245 -19.36 51.25 -8.43
CA GLU A 245 -19.29 49.87 -8.91
C GLU A 245 -18.22 49.72 -10.01
N THR A 246 -17.59 48.55 -10.08
CA THR A 246 -17.19 47.98 -11.38
C THR A 246 -16.94 46.49 -11.23
N GLY A 247 -17.90 45.71 -11.70
CA GLY A 247 -17.70 44.28 -11.91
C GLY A 247 -16.82 44.03 -13.13
N GLN A 248 -16.00 42.99 -13.06
CA GLN A 248 -15.49 42.35 -14.26
C GLN A 248 -15.37 40.82 -14.08
N ARG A 249 -16.28 40.13 -14.77
CA ARG A 249 -16.27 38.69 -15.06
C ARG A 249 -14.96 38.32 -15.76
N PHE A 250 -14.21 37.37 -15.20
CA PHE A 250 -13.18 36.65 -15.96
C PHE A 250 -13.73 35.31 -16.46
N LYS A 251 -13.77 35.19 -17.79
CA LYS A 251 -14.13 34.01 -18.57
C LYS A 251 -13.09 32.90 -18.38
N ARG A 252 -13.55 31.65 -18.16
CA ARG A 252 -12.76 30.44 -18.38
C ARG A 252 -12.58 30.23 -19.89
N VAL A 253 -11.35 30.06 -20.32
CA VAL A 253 -11.02 29.46 -21.63
C VAL A 253 -10.58 28.03 -21.33
N MET A 254 -11.30 27.07 -21.91
CA MET A 254 -10.88 25.67 -22.00
C MET A 254 -9.98 25.51 -23.21
N TYR A 255 -8.85 24.84 -23.01
CA TYR A 255 -8.31 23.84 -23.91
C TYR A 255 -7.81 22.68 -23.05
#